data_AF-A0A5B7H1B6-F1
#
_entry.id   AF-A0A5B7H1B6-F1
#
_cell.length_a   1.000
_cell.length_b   1.000
_cell.length_c   1.000
_cell.angle_alpha   90.00
_cell.angle_beta   90.00
_cell.angle_gamma   90.00
#
_symmetry.space_group_name_H-M   'P 1'
#
loop_
_entity.id
_entity.type
_entity.pdbx_description
1 polymer ?
#
loop_
_entity_poly.entity_id
_entity_poly.type
_entity_poly.pdbx_seq_one_letter_code
_entity_poly.pdbx_strand_id
1 'polypeptide(L)'
;MSNTQVKIELLHASDRSTARHLCYSEASTPEKYQDQLLGVIMTLVEATREVYKSIISTFLPTPAKSHYVFNLRDFSRVVGGILLVPNTCLTSVDKVIRLWLHETYRVFHDRLCDDNDRQKFFMIVRNICQETFHLELNSVLTHLVTEEEDVDAQHLNNLIFGNFMIPDAENPTYDEVSEREEDTACLKLTYLILYNFSLNPYVIIQVVY
;
A
#
# COMPACT_ATOMS: atom_id res chain seq x y z
N MET A 1 17.89 17.38 -4.14
CA MET A 1 18.34 16.41 -3.11
C MET A 1 17.93 15.02 -3.59
N SER A 2 18.75 13.99 -3.44
CA SER A 2 18.42 12.68 -4.03
C SER A 2 17.21 12.05 -3.31
N ASN A 3 16.43 11.25 -4.05
CA ASN A 3 15.24 10.53 -3.58
C ASN A 3 15.47 9.67 -2.32
N THR A 4 16.73 9.42 -1.96
CA THR A 4 17.15 8.66 -0.79
C THR A 4 17.16 9.49 0.50
N GLN A 5 17.45 10.81 0.43
CA GLN A 5 17.53 11.68 1.61
C GLN A 5 16.14 11.94 2.22
N VAL A 6 15.12 12.05 1.36
CA VAL A 6 13.71 12.27 1.73
C VAL A 6 13.10 11.09 2.48
N LYS A 7 13.56 9.85 2.19
CA LYS A 7 13.05 8.62 2.82
C LYS A 7 13.43 8.45 4.30
N ILE A 8 14.48 9.12 4.76
CA ILE A 8 14.98 9.00 6.15
C ILE A 8 14.27 9.99 7.09
N GLU A 9 13.83 11.15 6.61
CA GLU A 9 13.11 12.14 7.43
C GLU A 9 11.72 11.68 7.87
N LEU A 10 11.08 10.77 7.13
CA LEU A 10 9.76 10.20 7.46
C LEU A 10 9.75 9.34 8.72
N LEU A 11 10.87 8.66 9.04
CA LEU A 11 11.01 7.86 10.26
C LEU A 11 11.10 8.72 11.54
N HIS A 12 11.39 10.01 11.38
CA HIS A 12 11.45 10.98 12.47
C HIS A 12 10.24 11.93 12.52
N ALA A 13 9.29 11.78 11.59
CA ALA A 13 8.17 12.69 11.44
C ALA A 13 7.05 12.42 12.46
N SER A 14 7.27 12.87 13.70
CA SER A 14 6.16 13.31 14.56
C SER A 14 5.79 14.78 14.35
N ASP A 15 6.48 15.50 13.45
CA ASP A 15 6.31 16.94 13.27
C ASP A 15 5.61 17.30 11.95
N ARG A 16 4.51 18.07 12.08
CA ARG A 16 3.68 18.58 10.97
C ARG A 16 4.46 19.46 9.98
N SER A 17 5.63 19.96 10.37
CA SER A 17 6.50 20.80 9.55
C SER A 17 7.12 20.07 8.35
N THR A 18 7.48 18.80 8.52
CA THR A 18 8.21 18.01 7.51
C THR A 18 7.24 17.46 6.44
N ALA A 19 6.07 17.01 6.87
CA ALA A 19 5.01 16.57 5.95
C ALA A 19 4.47 17.73 5.09
N ARG A 20 4.49 18.97 5.60
CA ARG A 20 4.23 20.17 4.78
C ARG A 20 5.25 20.31 3.64
N HIS A 21 6.55 20.25 3.94
CA HIS A 21 7.59 20.44 2.91
C HIS A 21 7.50 19.45 1.74
N LEU A 22 6.97 18.24 1.96
CA LEU A 22 6.75 17.24 0.91
C LEU A 22 5.57 17.59 -0.02
N CYS A 23 4.45 18.03 0.55
CA CYS A 23 3.29 18.49 -0.23
C CYS A 23 3.58 19.75 -1.06
N TYR A 24 4.48 20.63 -0.59
CA TYR A 24 4.80 21.90 -1.26
C TYR A 24 5.81 21.79 -2.43
N SER A 25 6.38 20.62 -2.72
CA SER A 25 7.38 20.48 -3.80
C SER A 25 6.78 20.30 -5.21
N GLU A 26 5.48 19.96 -5.31
CA GLU A 26 4.74 19.88 -6.58
C GLU A 26 3.83 21.12 -6.73
N ALA A 27 4.44 22.23 -7.18
CA ALA A 27 3.88 23.58 -7.23
C ALA A 27 2.71 23.79 -8.23
N SER A 28 1.87 22.79 -8.48
CA SER A 28 0.77 22.85 -9.47
C SER A 28 -0.60 22.47 -8.91
N THR A 29 -0.67 21.99 -7.67
CA THR A 29 -1.95 21.61 -7.03
C THR A 29 -2.50 22.74 -6.17
N PRO A 30 -3.84 22.98 -6.15
CA PRO A 30 -4.43 24.02 -5.32
C PRO A 30 -4.13 23.79 -3.83
N GLU A 31 -3.68 24.83 -3.13
CA GLU A 31 -3.25 24.82 -1.70
C GLU A 31 -4.25 24.10 -0.76
N LYS A 32 -5.55 24.23 -1.04
CA LYS A 32 -6.65 23.57 -0.30
C LYS A 32 -6.63 22.05 -0.37
N TYR A 33 -6.16 21.46 -1.48
CA TYR A 33 -6.07 20.01 -1.66
C TYR A 33 -4.89 19.42 -0.89
N GLN A 34 -3.81 20.20 -0.73
CA GLN A 34 -2.60 19.79 0.00
C GLN A 34 -2.85 19.66 1.50
N ASP A 35 -3.62 20.57 2.10
CA ASP A 35 -3.98 20.49 3.53
C ASP A 35 -4.90 19.30 3.84
N GLN A 36 -5.85 19.00 2.94
CA GLN A 36 -6.72 17.83 3.06
C GLN A 36 -5.92 16.53 2.93
N LEU A 37 -5.03 16.46 1.95
CA LEU A 37 -4.15 15.30 1.74
C LEU A 37 -3.22 15.08 2.94
N LEU A 38 -2.63 16.16 3.47
CA LEU A 38 -1.79 16.09 4.66
C LEU A 38 -2.54 15.52 5.87
N GLY A 39 -3.80 15.93 6.06
CA GLY A 39 -4.67 15.37 7.09
C GLY A 39 -4.85 13.85 6.93
N VAL A 40 -5.12 13.39 5.71
CA VAL A 40 -5.29 11.96 5.41
C VAL A 40 -3.99 11.19 5.63
N ILE A 41 -2.83 11.72 5.20
CA ILE A 41 -1.53 11.08 5.40
C ILE A 41 -1.22 10.87 6.88
N MET A 42 -1.51 11.87 7.74
CA MET A 42 -1.31 11.72 9.18
C MET A 42 -2.18 10.60 9.76
N THR A 43 -3.43 10.50 9.30
CA THR A 43 -4.36 9.42 9.69
C THR A 43 -3.86 8.05 9.22
N LEU A 44 -3.29 7.94 8.01
CA LEU A 44 -2.68 6.72 7.48
C LEU A 44 -1.49 6.24 8.33
N VAL A 45 -0.64 7.18 8.76
CA VAL A 45 0.52 6.88 9.61
C VAL A 45 0.06 6.31 10.96
N GLU A 46 -0.99 6.88 11.55
CA GLU A 46 -1.57 6.36 12.80
C GLU A 46 -2.21 4.99 12.59
N ALA A 47 -2.98 4.79 11.51
CA ALA A 47 -3.54 3.48 11.18
C ALA A 47 -2.44 2.41 11.01
N THR A 48 -1.35 2.76 10.31
CA THR A 48 -0.19 1.86 10.13
C THR A 48 0.47 1.53 11.45
N ARG A 49 0.52 2.48 12.39
CA ARG A 49 1.10 2.29 13.72
C ARG A 49 0.28 1.31 14.53
N GLU A 50 -1.04 1.44 14.52
CA GLU A 50 -1.95 0.52 15.23
C GLU A 50 -1.93 -0.87 14.61
N VAL A 51 -1.83 -0.98 13.28
CA VAL A 51 -1.63 -2.26 12.59
C VAL A 51 -0.33 -2.91 13.04
N TYR A 52 0.78 -2.16 13.01
CA TYR A 52 2.09 -2.65 13.43
C TYR A 52 2.10 -3.16 14.87
N LYS A 53 1.52 -2.40 15.82
CA LYS A 53 1.38 -2.82 17.23
C LYS A 53 0.58 -4.11 17.38
N SER A 54 -0.53 -4.23 16.63
CA SER A 54 -1.39 -5.41 16.64
C SER A 54 -0.65 -6.63 16.09
N ILE A 55 0.15 -6.46 15.03
CA ILE A 55 0.93 -7.52 14.40
C ILE A 55 2.02 -8.05 15.33
N ILE A 56 2.85 -7.18 15.91
CA ILE A 56 3.98 -7.62 16.76
C ILE A 56 3.53 -8.33 18.04
N SER A 57 2.30 -8.05 18.51
CA SER A 57 1.71 -8.71 19.67
C SER A 57 0.99 -10.01 19.31
N THR A 58 0.44 -10.12 18.11
CA THR A 58 -0.36 -11.28 17.66
C THR A 58 0.49 -12.36 17.01
N PHE A 59 1.43 -11.98 16.15
CA PHE A 59 2.19 -12.89 15.29
C PHE A 59 3.60 -13.09 15.81
N LEU A 60 3.72 -13.87 16.88
CA LEU A 60 5.01 -14.13 17.52
C LEU A 60 5.84 -15.17 16.73
N PRO A 61 7.16 -14.96 16.60
CA PRO A 61 8.03 -15.92 15.97
C PRO A 61 8.10 -17.21 16.79
N THR A 62 7.92 -18.34 16.12
CA THR A 62 8.10 -19.68 16.70
C THR A 62 9.11 -20.46 15.84
N PRO A 63 9.69 -21.59 16.30
CA PRO A 63 10.58 -22.39 15.46
C PRO A 63 9.97 -22.78 14.10
N ALA A 64 8.66 -23.02 14.04
CA ALA A 64 7.93 -23.31 12.80
C ALA A 64 7.63 -22.05 11.95
N LYS A 65 7.56 -20.87 12.58
CA LYS A 65 7.23 -19.57 11.96
C LYS A 65 8.33 -18.54 12.26
N SER A 66 9.58 -18.93 12.03
CA SER A 66 10.75 -18.11 12.40
C SER A 66 10.87 -16.83 11.57
N HIS A 67 10.21 -16.77 10.42
CA HIS A 67 10.14 -15.61 9.53
C HIS A 67 9.12 -14.55 9.96
N TYR A 68 8.34 -14.80 11.03
CA TYR A 68 7.38 -13.84 11.59
C TYR A 68 8.09 -12.79 12.48
N VAL A 69 9.16 -12.19 11.96
CA VAL A 69 9.93 -11.15 12.64
C VAL A 69 9.61 -9.83 11.96
N PHE A 70 8.75 -9.05 12.61
CA PHE A 70 8.36 -7.71 12.17
C PHE A 70 9.15 -6.66 12.92
N ASN A 71 9.61 -5.62 12.22
CA ASN A 71 10.39 -4.53 12.78
C ASN A 71 10.01 -3.18 12.15
N LEU A 72 10.61 -2.09 12.64
CA LEU A 72 10.28 -0.74 12.18
C LEU A 72 10.60 -0.48 10.70
N ARG A 73 11.47 -1.28 10.06
CA ARG A 73 11.68 -1.19 8.61
C ARG A 73 10.38 -1.50 7.87
N ASP A 74 9.59 -2.44 8.36
CA ASP A 74 8.34 -2.85 7.73
C ASP A 74 7.32 -1.72 7.75
N PHE A 75 7.23 -1.03 8.89
CA PHE A 75 6.47 0.21 9.01
C PHE A 75 6.90 1.25 7.97
N SER A 76 8.21 1.47 7.80
CA SER A 76 8.73 2.41 6.78
C SER A 76 8.43 1.97 5.35
N ARG A 77 8.32 0.66 5.07
CA ARG A 77 7.98 0.16 3.74
C ARG A 77 6.55 0.52 3.37
N VAL A 78 5.60 0.36 4.29
CA VAL A 78 4.20 0.75 4.06
C VAL A 78 4.10 2.24 3.74
N VAL A 79 4.69 3.09 4.59
CA VAL A 79 4.71 4.54 4.36
C VAL A 79 5.43 4.89 3.06
N GLY A 80 6.56 4.24 2.79
CA GLY A 80 7.34 4.44 1.59
C GLY A 80 6.62 4.06 0.30
N GLY A 81 5.77 3.02 0.33
CA GLY A 81 4.95 2.58 -0.79
C GLY A 81 3.82 3.55 -1.11
N ILE A 82 3.15 4.07 -0.08
CA ILE A 82 2.10 5.10 -0.23
C ILE A 82 2.63 6.34 -0.95
N LEU A 83 3.88 6.73 -0.65
CA LEU A 83 4.54 7.89 -1.25
C LEU A 83 5.04 7.67 -2.68
N LEU A 84 4.89 6.47 -3.25
CA LEU A 84 5.21 6.21 -4.66
C LEU A 84 4.11 6.71 -5.61
N VAL A 85 2.88 6.84 -5.13
CA VAL A 85 1.77 7.34 -5.95
C VAL A 85 1.81 8.87 -5.99
N PRO A 86 1.87 9.49 -7.18
CA PRO A 86 1.82 10.95 -7.28
C PRO A 86 0.50 11.50 -6.76
N ASN A 87 0.55 12.70 -6.18
CA ASN A 87 -0.65 13.36 -5.62
C ASN A 87 -1.77 13.53 -6.65
N THR A 88 -1.41 13.66 -7.93
CA THR A 88 -2.35 13.77 -9.06
C THR A 88 -3.21 12.52 -9.27
N CYS A 89 -2.75 11.36 -8.81
CA CYS A 89 -3.45 10.08 -8.96
C CYS A 89 -4.39 9.78 -7.77
N LEU A 90 -4.26 10.50 -6.66
CA LEU A 90 -5.02 10.28 -5.41
C LEU A 90 -6.37 11.01 -5.40
N THR A 91 -7.18 10.77 -6.42
CA THR A 91 -8.40 11.55 -6.71
C THR A 91 -9.52 11.42 -5.67
N SER A 92 -9.49 10.42 -4.79
CA SER A 92 -10.48 10.24 -3.72
C SER A 92 -9.87 9.66 -2.44
N VAL A 93 -10.52 9.92 -1.30
CA VAL A 93 -10.12 9.35 0.00
C VAL A 93 -10.17 7.83 -0.03
N ASP A 94 -11.19 7.25 -0.67
CA ASP A 94 -11.31 5.79 -0.82
C ASP A 94 -10.10 5.19 -1.55
N LYS A 95 -9.62 5.85 -2.61
CA LYS A 95 -8.44 5.40 -3.36
C LYS A 95 -7.17 5.45 -2.51
N VAL A 96 -7.03 6.48 -1.67
CA VAL A 96 -5.91 6.60 -0.72
C VAL A 96 -5.96 5.47 0.32
N ILE A 97 -7.14 5.12 0.83
CA ILE A 97 -7.31 4.02 1.77
C ILE A 97 -7.03 2.67 1.10
N ARG A 98 -7.47 2.48 -0.15
CA ARG A 98 -7.13 1.28 -0.94
C ARG A 98 -5.63 1.13 -1.16
N LEU A 99 -4.94 2.21 -1.48
CA LEU A 99 -3.48 2.20 -1.58
C LEU A 99 -2.85 1.76 -0.25
N TRP A 100 -3.29 2.32 0.87
CA TRP A 100 -2.82 1.92 2.20
C TRP A 100 -3.10 0.45 2.51
N LEU A 101 -4.31 -0.06 2.19
CA LEU A 101 -4.66 -1.47 2.34
C LEU A 101 -3.71 -2.35 1.51
N HIS A 102 -3.48 -2.00 0.25
CA HIS A 102 -2.56 -2.72 -0.64
C HIS A 102 -1.15 -2.80 -0.06
N GLU A 103 -0.55 -1.66 0.31
CA GLU A 103 0.81 -1.62 0.85
C GLU A 103 0.92 -2.37 2.19
N THR A 104 -0.11 -2.27 3.04
CA THR A 104 -0.17 -2.99 4.31
C THR A 104 -0.22 -4.51 4.09
N TYR A 105 -0.99 -4.98 3.12
CA TYR A 105 -1.05 -6.40 2.75
C TYR A 105 0.30 -6.88 2.20
N ARG A 106 0.89 -6.18 1.24
CA ARG A 106 2.19 -6.54 0.67
C ARG A 106 3.28 -6.67 1.72
N VAL A 107 3.34 -5.74 2.66
CA VAL A 107 4.39 -5.73 3.67
C VAL A 107 4.19 -6.83 4.70
N PHE A 108 2.96 -7.05 5.19
CA PHE A 108 2.72 -7.91 6.34
C PHE A 108 2.02 -9.23 6.00
N HIS A 109 0.96 -9.19 5.20
CA HIS A 109 0.15 -10.36 4.84
C HIS A 109 0.97 -11.40 4.05
N ASP A 110 1.79 -10.95 3.10
CA ASP A 110 2.58 -11.84 2.22
C ASP A 110 3.60 -12.70 3.00
N ARG A 111 3.90 -12.37 4.26
CA ARG A 111 4.76 -13.17 5.15
C ARG A 111 4.00 -14.24 5.92
N LEU A 112 2.68 -14.20 5.97
CA LEU A 112 1.87 -15.14 6.73
C LEU A 112 1.66 -16.42 5.92
N CYS A 113 2.00 -17.57 6.51
CA CYS A 113 1.90 -18.88 5.85
C CYS A 113 0.58 -19.59 6.10
N ASP A 114 -0.07 -19.34 7.24
CA ASP A 114 -1.28 -20.05 7.66
C ASP A 114 -2.53 -19.23 7.38
N ASP A 115 -3.57 -19.86 6.83
CA ASP A 115 -4.84 -19.19 6.52
C ASP A 115 -5.53 -18.64 7.77
N ASN A 116 -5.37 -19.30 8.92
CA ASN A 116 -5.87 -18.79 10.20
C ASN A 116 -5.18 -17.48 10.62
N ASP A 117 -3.87 -17.34 10.37
CA ASP A 117 -3.16 -16.11 10.68
C ASP A 117 -3.49 -15.00 9.67
N ARG A 118 -3.67 -15.36 8.40
CA ARG A 118 -4.18 -14.44 7.36
C ARG A 118 -5.56 -13.90 7.70
N GLN A 119 -6.46 -14.75 8.19
CA GLN A 119 -7.80 -14.32 8.61
C GLN A 119 -7.74 -13.39 9.84
N LYS A 120 -6.88 -13.67 10.81
CA LYS A 120 -6.66 -12.76 11.94
C LYS A 120 -6.12 -11.41 11.48
N PHE A 121 -5.18 -11.41 10.55
CA PHE A 121 -4.62 -10.20 9.98
C PHE A 121 -5.69 -9.39 9.25
N PHE A 122 -6.54 -10.04 8.44
CA PHE A 122 -7.68 -9.39 7.80
C PHE A 122 -8.59 -8.71 8.84
N MET A 123 -8.91 -9.39 9.94
CA MET A 123 -9.73 -8.81 11.00
C MET A 123 -9.07 -7.61 11.70
N ILE A 124 -7.75 -7.68 11.95
CA ILE A 124 -6.99 -6.55 12.51
C ILE A 124 -7.10 -5.33 11.60
N VAL A 125 -6.86 -5.50 10.29
CA VAL A 125 -6.91 -4.40 9.32
C VAL A 125 -8.32 -3.85 9.18
N ARG A 126 -9.34 -4.72 9.12
CA ARG A 126 -10.75 -4.32 9.05
C ARG A 126 -11.15 -3.44 10.23
N ASN A 127 -10.83 -3.88 11.45
CA ASN A 127 -11.19 -3.14 12.66
C ASN A 127 -10.48 -1.78 12.71
N ILE A 128 -9.18 -1.75 12.42
CA ILE A 128 -8.41 -0.49 12.44
C ILE A 128 -8.91 0.47 11.35
N CYS A 129 -9.31 -0.05 10.20
CA CYS A 129 -9.89 0.75 9.13
C CYS A 129 -11.20 1.43 9.60
N GLN A 130 -12.10 0.67 10.23
CA GLN A 130 -13.35 1.18 10.78
C GLN A 130 -13.10 2.18 11.92
N GLU A 131 -12.15 1.91 12.82
CA GLU A 131 -11.86 2.77 13.97
C GLU A 131 -11.18 4.09 13.56
N THR A 132 -10.25 4.05 12.60
CA THR A 132 -9.39 5.20 12.26
C THR A 132 -9.99 6.06 11.15
N PHE A 133 -10.62 5.44 10.14
CA PHE A 133 -11.21 6.16 9.01
C PHE A 133 -12.72 6.30 9.10
N HIS A 134 -13.38 5.61 10.05
CA HIS A 134 -14.84 5.55 10.15
C HIS A 134 -15.51 5.05 8.87
N LEU A 135 -14.83 4.13 8.17
CA LEU A 135 -15.26 3.59 6.89
C LEU A 135 -15.30 2.05 6.95
N GLU A 136 -16.36 1.51 6.36
CA GLU A 136 -16.54 0.08 6.14
C GLU A 136 -15.75 -0.38 4.92
N LEU A 137 -15.02 -1.50 5.04
CA LEU A 137 -14.25 -2.06 3.92
C LEU A 137 -15.12 -2.31 2.67
N ASN A 138 -16.37 -2.77 2.87
CA ASN A 138 -17.33 -2.97 1.78
C ASN A 138 -17.59 -1.69 0.97
N SER A 139 -17.59 -0.52 1.62
CA SER A 139 -17.78 0.77 0.95
C SER A 139 -16.55 1.20 0.16
N VAL A 140 -15.35 0.81 0.60
CA VAL A 140 -14.08 1.20 -0.03
C VAL A 140 -13.76 0.31 -1.23
N LEU A 141 -14.16 -0.96 -1.17
CA LEU A 141 -13.85 -2.02 -2.13
C LEU A 141 -15.06 -2.44 -2.97
N THR A 142 -16.01 -1.52 -3.18
CA THR A 142 -17.25 -1.76 -3.95
C THR A 142 -17.02 -2.34 -5.35
N HIS A 143 -15.88 -2.05 -5.97
CA HIS A 143 -15.55 -2.56 -7.30
C HIS A 143 -14.99 -3.99 -7.31
N LEU A 144 -14.60 -4.53 -6.16
CA LEU A 144 -14.05 -5.88 -6.02
C LEU A 144 -15.07 -6.89 -5.50
N VAL A 145 -16.26 -6.43 -5.07
CA VAL A 145 -17.26 -7.27 -4.41
C VAL A 145 -18.59 -7.15 -5.14
N THR A 146 -19.25 -8.28 -5.39
CA THR A 146 -20.64 -8.31 -5.86
C THR A 146 -21.58 -7.84 -4.75
N GLU A 147 -22.64 -7.08 -5.09
CA GLU A 147 -23.52 -6.38 -4.13
C GLU A 147 -24.11 -7.24 -3.00
N GLU A 148 -24.07 -8.57 -3.10
CA GLU A 148 -24.62 -9.53 -2.14
C GLU A 148 -23.59 -10.16 -1.19
N GLU A 149 -22.28 -9.91 -1.37
CA GLU A 149 -21.21 -10.56 -0.60
C GLU A 149 -20.48 -9.57 0.33
N ASP A 150 -19.99 -10.08 1.46
CA ASP A 150 -19.10 -9.33 2.36
C ASP A 150 -17.65 -9.43 1.89
N VAL A 151 -16.89 -8.34 2.03
CA VAL A 151 -15.45 -8.35 1.76
C VAL A 151 -14.77 -9.40 2.65
N ASP A 152 -13.96 -10.25 2.03
CA ASP A 152 -13.10 -11.22 2.69
C ASP A 152 -11.60 -10.94 2.43
N ALA A 153 -10.73 -11.80 2.96
CA ALA A 153 -9.28 -11.69 2.75
C ALA A 153 -8.85 -11.91 1.29
N GLN A 154 -9.62 -12.66 0.49
CA GLN A 154 -9.30 -12.92 -0.92
C GLN A 154 -9.55 -11.68 -1.78
N HIS A 155 -10.65 -10.96 -1.53
CA HIS A 155 -10.95 -9.71 -2.23
C HIS A 155 -9.84 -8.67 -2.06
N LEU A 156 -9.22 -8.56 -0.87
CA LEU A 156 -8.09 -7.65 -0.67
C LEU A 156 -6.82 -8.09 -1.41
N ASN A 157 -6.65 -9.39 -1.70
CA ASN A 157 -5.52 -9.85 -2.52
C ASN A 157 -5.67 -9.47 -4.00
N ASN A 158 -6.91 -9.22 -4.45
CA ASN A 158 -7.19 -8.78 -5.82
C ASN A 158 -7.00 -7.28 -6.02
N LEU A 159 -6.92 -6.51 -4.92
CA LEU A 159 -6.57 -5.10 -4.98
C LEU A 159 -5.11 -4.93 -5.41
N ILE A 160 -4.87 -4.36 -6.60
CA ILE A 160 -3.54 -4.26 -7.20
C ILE A 160 -3.21 -2.80 -7.51
N PHE A 161 -2.02 -2.38 -7.09
CA PHE A 161 -1.37 -1.16 -7.54
C PHE A 161 -0.10 -1.52 -8.31
N GLY A 162 0.22 -0.74 -9.34
CA GLY A 162 1.31 -1.06 -10.23
C GLY A 162 1.68 0.07 -11.18
N ASN A 163 2.90 0.03 -11.68
CA ASN A 163 3.40 0.97 -12.70
C ASN A 163 3.51 0.32 -14.10
N PHE A 164 3.04 -0.92 -14.25
CA PHE A 164 3.18 -1.72 -15.47
C PHE A 164 2.02 -1.56 -16.46
N MET A 165 1.06 -0.67 -16.20
CA MET A 165 -0.11 -0.48 -17.06
C MET A 165 0.24 0.10 -18.44
N ILE A 166 1.37 0.79 -18.56
CA ILE A 166 1.85 1.39 -19.82
C ILE A 166 3.28 0.89 -20.07
N PRO A 167 3.47 -0.20 -20.83
CA PRO A 167 4.76 -0.88 -20.97
C PRO A 167 5.86 -0.03 -21.64
N ASP A 168 5.50 1.06 -22.32
CA ASP A 168 6.43 1.96 -23.04
C ASP A 168 6.46 3.39 -22.46
N ALA A 169 5.92 3.61 -21.25
CA ALA A 169 5.98 4.93 -20.63
C ALA A 169 7.43 5.26 -20.21
N GLU A 170 7.92 6.45 -20.61
CA GLU A 170 9.23 6.95 -20.19
C GLU A 170 9.29 7.17 -18.66
N ASN A 171 8.15 7.54 -18.05
CA ASN A 171 7.97 7.66 -16.60
C ASN A 171 6.68 6.91 -16.18
N PRO A 172 6.75 5.60 -15.94
CA PRO A 172 5.57 4.82 -15.57
C PRO A 172 5.05 5.24 -14.20
N THR A 173 3.78 5.60 -14.12
CA THR A 173 3.13 6.04 -12.88
C THR A 173 2.59 4.84 -12.10
N TYR A 174 2.91 4.77 -10.81
CA TYR A 174 2.35 3.77 -9.90
C TYR A 174 0.89 4.16 -9.57
N ASP A 175 -0.07 3.35 -9.99
CA ASP A 175 -1.50 3.63 -9.78
C ASP A 175 -2.33 2.34 -9.61
N GLU A 176 -3.58 2.51 -9.20
CA GLU A 176 -4.57 1.43 -9.05
C GLU A 176 -4.89 0.77 -10.39
N VAL A 177 -4.86 -0.57 -10.41
CA VAL A 177 -5.20 -1.37 -11.58
C VAL A 177 -6.69 -1.72 -11.52
N SER A 178 -7.51 -0.97 -12.26
CA SER A 178 -8.94 -1.29 -12.40
C SER A 178 -9.13 -2.51 -13.31
N GLU A 179 -9.84 -3.53 -12.82
CA GLU A 179 -10.00 -4.82 -13.51
C GLU A 179 -10.64 -4.69 -14.91
N ARG A 180 -9.88 -5.16 -15.92
CA ARG A 180 -10.36 -6.08 -16.96
C ARG A 180 -9.51 -7.32 -16.84
N GLU A 181 -10.05 -8.41 -16.30
CA GLU A 181 -9.30 -9.63 -15.94
C GLU A 181 -8.38 -10.12 -17.06
N GLU A 182 -8.81 -10.02 -18.32
CA GLU A 182 -8.06 -10.41 -19.52
C GLU A 182 -6.82 -9.54 -19.78
N ASP A 183 -6.93 -8.22 -19.58
CA ASP A 183 -5.85 -7.27 -19.83
C ASP A 183 -4.77 -7.34 -18.73
N THR A 184 -5.19 -7.52 -17.47
CA THR A 184 -4.29 -7.58 -16.31
C THR A 184 -3.44 -8.85 -16.32
N ALA A 185 -4.02 -10.00 -16.68
CA ALA A 185 -3.29 -11.25 -16.81
C ALA A 185 -2.31 -11.20 -17.99
N CYS A 186 -2.72 -10.65 -19.14
CA CYS A 186 -1.86 -10.44 -20.29
C CYS A 186 -0.71 -9.48 -19.99
N LEU A 187 -0.95 -8.39 -19.27
CA LEU A 187 0.09 -7.43 -18.87
C LEU A 187 1.09 -8.05 -17.88
N LYS A 188 0.61 -8.75 -16.84
CA LYS A 188 1.47 -9.49 -15.90
C LYS A 188 2.34 -10.52 -16.62
N LEU A 189 1.75 -11.28 -17.55
CA LEU A 189 2.46 -12.28 -18.34
C LEU A 189 3.46 -11.63 -19.30
N THR A 190 3.08 -10.55 -19.98
CA THR A 190 3.96 -9.80 -20.89
C THR A 190 5.15 -9.22 -20.13
N TYR A 191 4.93 -8.60 -18.97
CA TYR A 191 6.00 -8.07 -18.13
C TYR A 191 6.93 -9.18 -17.61
N LEU A 192 6.36 -10.31 -17.16
CA LEU A 192 7.13 -11.47 -16.73
C LEU A 192 7.97 -12.07 -17.89
N ILE A 193 7.42 -12.12 -19.10
CA ILE A 193 8.13 -12.57 -20.31
C ILE A 193 9.26 -11.59 -20.65
N LEU A 194 8.99 -10.29 -20.73
CA LEU A 194 9.99 -9.25 -20.99
C LEU A 194 11.11 -9.27 -19.94
N TYR A 195 10.77 -9.52 -18.67
CA TYR A 195 11.74 -9.69 -17.60
C TYR A 195 12.63 -10.93 -17.80
N ASN A 196 12.04 -12.09 -18.08
CA ASN A 196 12.79 -13.32 -18.36
C ASN A 196 13.69 -13.16 -19.59
N PHE A 197 13.28 -12.36 -20.57
CA PHE A 197 14.07 -12.06 -21.77
C PHE A 197 15.17 -11.01 -21.55
N SER A 198 15.04 -10.08 -20.59
CA SER A 198 15.96 -8.94 -20.45
C SER A 198 17.18 -9.17 -19.54
N LEU A 199 17.39 -10.36 -18.98
CA LEU A 199 18.59 -10.73 -18.20
C LEU A 199 18.98 -9.76 -17.06
N ASN A 200 18.03 -8.99 -16.50
CA ASN A 200 18.35 -8.02 -15.45
C ASN A 200 17.61 -8.34 -14.13
N PRO A 201 18.26 -9.08 -13.20
CA PRO A 201 17.61 -9.67 -12.02
C PRO A 201 17.24 -8.68 -10.90
N TYR A 202 17.34 -7.36 -11.12
CA TYR A 202 17.20 -6.34 -10.06
C TYR A 202 15.84 -5.64 -9.99
N VAL A 203 14.91 -5.92 -10.91
CA VAL A 203 13.62 -5.20 -10.97
C VAL A 203 12.60 -5.71 -9.95
N ILE A 204 12.84 -6.87 -9.33
CA ILE A 204 11.91 -7.44 -8.33
C ILE A 204 11.93 -6.65 -7.00
N ILE A 205 12.70 -5.57 -6.82
CA ILE A 205 12.69 -4.79 -5.56
C ILE A 205 11.44 -3.89 -5.37
N GLN A 206 10.52 -3.82 -6.33
CA GLN A 206 9.24 -3.11 -6.11
C GLN A 206 7.98 -3.94 -6.39
N VAL A 207 8.13 -5.20 -6.78
CA VAL A 207 7.00 -6.14 -6.90
C VAL A 207 7.11 -7.29 -5.88
N VAL A 208 8.27 -7.46 -5.22
CA VAL A 208 8.46 -8.42 -4.10
C VAL A 208 9.27 -7.83 -2.94
N TYR A 209 9.34 -6.50 -2.81
CA TYR A 209 9.88 -5.91 -1.57
C TYR A 209 8.97 -4.77 -1.13
#